data_AF-A0A947NX08-F1
#
_entry.id   AF-A0A947NX08-F1
#
_cell.length_a   1.000
_cell.length_b   1.000
_cell.length_c   1.000
_cell.angle_alpha   90.00
_cell.angle_beta   90.00
_cell.angle_gamma   90.00
#
_symmetry.space_group_name_H-M   'P 1'
#
loop_
_entity.id
_entity.type
_entity.pdbx_description
1 polymer ?
#
loop_
_entity_poly.entity_id
_entity_poly.type
_entity_poly.pdbx_seq_one_letter_code
_entity_poly.pdbx_strand_id
1 'polypeptide(L)'
;MQKIQVKNPVVELDGDEMTKIIWEWIRERLILPYLDIDLKYYDLSIEKRDETDDQITVDAANAIKEHGVGVKCATITPDEQRVEEFGLKKMWVSPNGTIRNI
;
A
#
# COMPACT_ATOMS: atom_id res chain seq x y z
N MET A 1 9.89 6.50 -26.92
CA MET A 1 8.48 6.92 -27.01
C MET A 1 8.24 7.96 -25.94
N GLN A 2 7.38 8.95 -26.20
CA GLN A 2 6.92 9.86 -25.15
C GLN A 2 5.98 9.09 -24.21
N LYS A 3 6.16 9.23 -22.90
CA LYS A 3 5.29 8.61 -21.90
C LYS A 3 3.90 9.26 -21.93
N ILE A 4 2.86 8.48 -21.63
CA ILE A 4 1.49 8.98 -21.49
C ILE A 4 1.41 9.80 -20.20
N GLN A 5 0.98 11.06 -20.32
CA GLN A 5 0.86 11.98 -19.20
C GLN A 5 -0.40 11.67 -18.39
N VAL A 6 -0.24 11.39 -17.11
CA VAL A 6 -1.36 11.19 -16.17
C VAL A 6 -1.55 12.46 -15.36
N LYS A 7 -2.71 13.12 -15.54
CA LYS A 7 -2.96 14.47 -15.02
C LYS A 7 -3.02 14.55 -13.49
N ASN A 8 -3.63 13.56 -12.85
CA ASN A 8 -3.86 13.54 -11.40
C ASN A 8 -3.05 12.40 -10.76
N PRO A 9 -2.62 12.55 -9.50
CA PRO A 9 -1.91 11.50 -8.81
C PRO A 9 -2.79 10.29 -8.54
N VAL A 10 -2.15 9.14 -8.35
CA VAL A 10 -2.78 7.91 -7.83
C VAL A 10 -2.11 7.54 -6.52
N VAL A 11 -2.90 7.19 -5.51
CA VAL A 11 -2.38 6.73 -4.23
C VAL A 11 -2.00 5.26 -4.34
N GLU A 12 -0.74 4.95 -4.09
CA GLU A 12 -0.17 3.62 -4.17
C GLU A 12 0.02 3.05 -2.76
N LEU A 13 -0.69 1.97 -2.45
CA LEU A 13 -0.60 1.27 -1.18
C LEU A 13 0.14 -0.04 -1.43
N ASP A 14 1.41 -0.12 -0.99
CA ASP A 14 2.20 -1.34 -1.12
C ASP A 14 1.76 -2.40 -0.09
N GLY A 15 2.26 -3.62 -0.26
CA GLY A 15 1.74 -4.81 0.41
C GLY A 15 2.80 -5.67 1.08
N ASP A 16 2.50 -6.96 1.18
CA ASP A 16 3.32 -7.95 1.86
C ASP A 16 3.73 -9.12 0.93
N GLU A 17 4.72 -9.88 1.39
CA GLU A 17 5.16 -11.16 0.83
C GLU A 17 5.36 -11.15 -0.70
N MET A 18 4.91 -12.20 -1.39
CA MET A 18 5.10 -12.35 -2.83
C MET A 18 4.38 -11.26 -3.64
N THR A 19 3.29 -10.71 -3.10
CA THR A 19 2.54 -9.65 -3.79
C THR A 19 3.31 -8.34 -3.87
N LYS A 20 4.11 -7.98 -2.85
CA LYS A 20 5.02 -6.81 -2.89
C LYS A 20 6.03 -6.91 -4.03
N ILE A 21 6.65 -8.09 -4.19
CA ILE A 21 7.64 -8.34 -5.25
C ILE A 21 7.00 -8.31 -6.64
N ILE A 22 5.83 -8.94 -6.82
CA ILE A 22 5.09 -8.90 -8.09
C ILE A 22 4.66 -7.47 -8.42
N TRP A 23 4.20 -6.73 -7.42
CA TRP A 23 3.76 -5.35 -7.58
C TRP A 23 4.89 -4.43 -8.05
N GLU A 24 6.08 -4.56 -7.45
CA GLU A 24 7.29 -3.88 -7.93
C GLU A 24 7.57 -4.20 -9.41
N TRP A 25 7.53 -5.48 -9.81
CA TRP A 25 7.74 -5.85 -11.22
C TRP A 25 6.70 -5.26 -12.16
N ILE A 26 5.43 -5.25 -11.77
CA ILE A 26 4.36 -4.63 -12.55
C ILE A 26 4.63 -3.14 -12.70
N ARG A 27 4.93 -2.44 -11.59
CA ARG A 27 5.20 -1.01 -11.59
C ARG A 27 6.39 -0.66 -12.49
N GLU A 28 7.53 -1.30 -12.27
CA GLU A 28 8.79 -0.99 -12.96
C GLU A 28 8.80 -1.41 -14.43
N ARG A 29 8.12 -2.51 -14.79
CA ARG A 29 8.17 -3.05 -16.16
C ARG A 29 6.96 -2.68 -17.01
N LEU A 30 5.79 -2.51 -16.40
CA LEU A 30 4.51 -2.37 -17.10
C LEU A 30 3.83 -1.02 -16.90
N ILE A 31 4.25 -0.21 -15.92
CA ILE A 31 3.65 1.11 -15.65
C ILE A 31 4.63 2.24 -15.96
N LEU A 32 5.72 2.37 -15.19
CA LEU A 32 6.65 3.50 -15.26
C LEU A 32 7.38 3.68 -16.61
N PRO A 33 7.62 2.63 -17.43
CA PRO A 33 8.16 2.82 -18.78
C PRO A 33 7.19 3.52 -19.73
N TYR A 34 5.88 3.46 -19.46
CA TYR A 34 4.83 3.91 -20.37
C TYR A 34 4.07 5.13 -19.86
N LEU A 35 3.98 5.32 -18.54
CA LEU A 35 3.24 6.41 -17.90
C LEU A 35 4.20 7.39 -17.21
N ASP A 36 3.94 8.68 -17.39
CA ASP A 36 4.43 9.75 -16.53
C ASP A 36 3.33 10.06 -15.52
N ILE A 37 3.46 9.49 -14.32
CA ILE A 37 2.42 9.44 -13.29
C ILE A 37 3.02 9.75 -11.92
N ASP A 38 2.33 10.60 -11.16
CA ASP A 38 2.66 10.90 -9.76
C ASP A 38 2.00 9.84 -8.86
N LEU A 39 2.83 8.99 -8.25
CA LEU A 39 2.38 7.95 -7.31
C LEU A 39 2.61 8.44 -5.88
N LYS A 40 1.51 8.63 -5.12
CA LYS A 40 1.57 8.94 -3.69
C LYS A 40 1.72 7.63 -2.94
N TYR A 41 2.96 7.30 -2.61
CA TYR A 41 3.35 6.00 -2.08
C TYR A 41 3.15 5.88 -0.56
N TYR A 42 2.53 4.79 -0.12
CA TYR A 42 2.35 4.39 1.26
C TYR A 42 2.71 2.91 1.42
N ASP A 43 3.70 2.59 2.26
CA ASP A 43 4.07 1.20 2.55
C ASP A 43 3.16 0.65 3.65
N LEU A 44 2.24 -0.25 3.28
CA LEU A 44 1.35 -0.94 4.23
C LEU A 44 1.83 -2.35 4.59
N SER A 45 3.11 -2.66 4.37
CA SER A 45 3.71 -3.89 4.89
C SER A 45 3.49 -4.00 6.40
N ILE A 46 3.42 -5.23 6.89
CA ILE A 46 3.15 -5.51 8.29
C ILE A 46 4.17 -4.84 9.22
N GLU A 47 5.44 -4.78 8.82
CA GLU A 47 6.51 -4.12 9.57
C GLU A 47 6.28 -2.60 9.65
N LYS A 48 5.90 -1.96 8.54
CA LYS A 48 5.67 -0.50 8.55
C LYS A 48 4.42 -0.11 9.32
N ARG A 49 3.37 -0.93 9.22
CA ARG A 49 2.17 -0.76 10.05
C ARG A 49 2.51 -0.93 11.52
N ASP A 50 3.30 -1.94 11.89
CA ASP A 50 3.72 -2.11 13.27
C ASP A 50 4.58 -0.95 13.78
N GLU A 51 5.56 -0.49 12.99
CA GLU A 51 6.43 0.65 13.32
C GLU A 51 5.62 1.92 13.63
N THR A 52 4.60 2.19 12.81
CA THR A 52 3.80 3.43 12.85
C THR A 52 2.53 3.35 13.69
N ASP A 53 2.37 2.28 14.47
CA ASP A 53 1.15 1.98 15.22
C ASP A 53 -0.13 1.99 14.34
N ASP A 54 0.02 1.54 13.09
CA ASP A 54 -0.95 1.48 12.00
C ASP A 54 -1.49 2.84 11.53
N GLN A 55 -0.83 3.95 11.92
CA GLN A 55 -1.17 5.29 11.44
C GLN A 55 -1.00 5.42 9.92
N ILE A 56 -0.01 4.73 9.34
CA ILE A 56 0.23 4.75 7.89
C ILE A 56 -0.98 4.26 7.08
N THR A 57 -1.77 3.33 7.62
CA THR A 57 -3.00 2.84 6.99
C THR A 57 -4.08 3.92 6.96
N VAL A 58 -4.21 4.70 8.04
CA VAL A 58 -5.15 5.82 8.13
C VAL A 58 -4.74 6.97 7.21
N ASP A 59 -3.45 7.27 7.15
CA ASP A 59 -2.90 8.31 6.29
C ASP A 59 -3.12 7.96 4.81
N ALA A 60 -2.89 6.69 4.44
CA ALA A 60 -3.17 6.19 3.10
C ALA A 60 -4.66 6.29 2.73
N ALA A 61 -5.57 5.96 3.67
CA ALA A 61 -7.00 6.09 3.45
C ALA A 61 -7.44 7.56 3.23
N ASN A 62 -6.91 8.49 4.02
CA ASN A 62 -7.17 9.92 3.83
C ASN A 62 -6.58 10.47 2.52
N ALA A 63 -5.41 9.99 2.10
CA ALA A 63 -4.85 10.34 0.80
C ALA A 63 -5.71 9.84 -0.35
N ILE A 64 -6.27 8.62 -0.26
CA ILE A 64 -7.24 8.11 -1.25
C ILE A 64 -8.47 9.02 -1.28
N LYS A 65 -8.97 9.44 -0.11
CA LYS A 65 -10.12 10.34 -0.02
C LYS A 65 -9.85 11.72 -0.64
N GLU A 66 -8.63 12.24 -0.49
CA GLU A 66 -8.19 13.51 -1.06
C GLU A 66 -8.03 13.42 -2.60
N HIS A 67 -7.36 12.38 -3.09
CA HIS A 67 -6.99 12.24 -4.51
C HIS A 67 -8.02 11.45 -5.34
N GLY A 68 -8.96 10.77 -4.69
CA GLY A 68 -10.09 10.06 -5.29
C GLY A 68 -9.78 8.66 -5.84
N VAL A 69 -8.51 8.33 -6.12
CA VAL A 69 -8.13 7.03 -6.70
C VAL A 69 -6.95 6.42 -5.95
N GLY A 70 -7.13 5.17 -5.52
CA GLY A 70 -6.09 4.35 -4.90
C GLY A 70 -5.92 3.01 -5.61
N VAL A 71 -4.69 2.50 -5.63
CA VAL A 71 -4.35 1.12 -6.00
C VAL A 71 -3.65 0.46 -4.82
N LYS A 72 -4.10 -0.74 -4.46
CA LYS A 72 -3.65 -1.41 -3.24
C LYS A 72 -3.17 -2.83 -3.52
N CYS A 73 -1.95 -3.12 -3.08
CA CYS A 73 -1.38 -4.44 -3.01
C CYS A 73 -1.95 -5.24 -1.82
N ALA A 74 -1.88 -6.57 -1.88
CA ALA A 74 -2.39 -7.42 -0.80
C ALA A 74 -1.52 -7.28 0.46
N THR A 75 -2.17 -7.28 1.62
CA THR A 75 -1.53 -7.05 2.93
C THR A 75 -1.93 -8.13 3.91
N ILE A 76 -1.02 -8.52 4.80
CA ILE A 76 -1.27 -9.44 5.90
C ILE A 76 -2.30 -8.83 6.86
N THR A 77 -3.29 -9.63 7.28
CA THR A 77 -4.04 -9.33 8.52
C THR A 77 -3.50 -10.34 9.54
N PRO A 78 -2.69 -9.91 10.52
CA PRO A 78 -1.95 -10.85 11.35
C PRO A 78 -2.90 -11.62 12.27
N ASP A 79 -2.63 -12.91 12.43
CA ASP A 79 -3.14 -13.75 13.52
C ASP A 79 -2.02 -13.94 14.57
N GLU A 80 -2.24 -14.80 15.57
CA GLU A 80 -1.25 -15.06 16.62
C GLU A 80 0.09 -15.58 16.06
N GLN A 81 0.03 -16.43 15.04
CA GLN A 81 1.22 -16.98 14.39
C GLN A 81 2.00 -15.88 13.66
N ARG A 82 1.32 -14.99 12.94
CA ARG A 82 1.98 -13.85 12.27
C ARG A 82 2.52 -12.83 13.27
N VAL A 83 1.88 -12.65 14.43
CA VAL A 83 2.45 -11.81 15.51
C VAL A 83 3.79 -12.36 15.99
N GLU A 84 3.88 -13.68 16.19
CA GLU A 84 5.14 -14.34 16.57
C GLU A 84 6.19 -14.29 15.45
N GLU A 85 5.80 -14.62 14.22
CA GLU A 85 6.69 -14.65 13.05
C GLU A 85 7.39 -13.30 12.81
N PHE A 86 6.65 -12.20 12.91
CA PHE A 86 7.16 -10.86 12.64
C PHE A 86 7.52 -10.06 13.89
N GLY A 87 7.33 -10.62 15.10
CA GLY A 87 7.62 -9.93 16.36
C GLY A 87 6.79 -8.66 16.58
N LEU A 88 5.50 -8.70 16.19
CA LEU A 88 4.62 -7.53 16.19
C LEU A 88 4.24 -7.07 17.60
N LYS A 89 4.03 -5.76 17.78
CA LYS A 89 3.54 -5.18 19.05
C LYS A 89 2.18 -5.75 19.45
N LYS A 90 1.31 -6.00 18.47
CA LYS A 90 -0.03 -6.59 18.66
C LYS A 90 -0.62 -7.11 17.35
N MET A 91 -1.78 -7.76 17.48
CA MET A 91 -2.60 -8.15 16.34
C MET A 91 -3.29 -6.92 15.73
N TRP A 92 -2.71 -6.37 14.67
CA TRP A 92 -3.26 -5.22 13.94
C TRP A 92 -4.54 -5.58 13.18
N VAL A 93 -5.46 -4.62 13.07
CA VAL A 93 -6.69 -4.79 12.30
C VAL A 93 -6.39 -4.85 10.80
N SER A 94 -7.34 -5.39 10.02
CA SER A 94 -7.16 -5.48 8.58
C SER A 94 -7.08 -4.09 7.93
N PRO A 95 -6.02 -3.78 7.15
CA PRO A 95 -5.95 -2.51 6.43
C PRO A 95 -7.12 -2.31 5.48
N ASN A 96 -7.62 -3.39 4.89
CA ASN A 96 -8.80 -3.36 4.03
C ASN A 96 -10.06 -2.93 4.78
N GLY A 97 -10.18 -3.33 6.06
CA GLY A 97 -11.27 -2.90 6.93
C GLY A 97 -11.15 -1.41 7.26
N THR A 98 -9.97 -0.97 7.69
CA THR A 98 -9.70 0.45 8.02
C THR A 98 -10.00 1.36 6.84
N ILE A 99 -9.45 1.07 5.65
CA ILE A 99 -9.61 1.92 4.45
C ILE A 99 -11.08 2.00 4.00
N ARG A 100 -11.85 0.90 4.08
CA ARG A 100 -13.27 0.92 3.68
C ARG A 100 -14.18 1.77 4.58
N ASN A 101 -13.71 2.14 5.77
CA ASN A 101 -14.49 2.88 6.76
C ASN A 101 -14.11 4.36 6.86
N ILE A 102 -13.21 4.87 6.00
CA ILE A 102 -12.72 6.25 5.98
C ILE A 102 -13.09 6.93 4.65
#